data_AF-A0A8C1Y608-F1
#
_entry.id   AF-A0A8C1Y608-F1
#
_cell.length_a   1.000
_cell.length_b   1.000
_cell.length_c   1.000
_cell.angle_alpha   90.00
_cell.angle_beta   90.00
_cell.angle_gamma   90.00
#
_symmetry.space_group_name_H-M   'P 1'
#
loop_
_entity.id
_entity.type
_entity.pdbx_description
1 polymer ?
#
loop_
_entity_poly.entity_id
_entity_poly.type
_entity_poly.pdbx_seq_one_letter_code
_entity_poly.pdbx_strand_id
1 'polypeptide(L)'
;KGRELEEPIHLVTFVETALGTKDAKELLYAWQKVVVTTKAFGLQAIDLVYIDCQDVEGLRQQAREGALMGFTGKQVIHPNQIKVVQDEFAPSPERIKWATELIAAFQEHQKLGKGAFTFHGSMIDMPSLKQAQNIVTMASTVQGK
;
A
#
# COMPACT_ATOMS: atom_id res chain seq x y z
N LYS A 1 5.51 -37.68 -40.14
CA LYS A 1 6.83 -37.01 -40.24
C LYS A 1 6.60 -35.70 -41.00
N GLY A 2 6.45 -34.52 -40.43
CA GLY A 2 6.70 -33.98 -39.10
C GLY A 2 6.88 -32.48 -39.28
N ARG A 3 6.46 -31.71 -38.27
CA ARG A 3 6.62 -30.26 -38.05
C ARG A 3 5.45 -29.36 -38.46
N GLU A 4 4.60 -29.11 -37.45
CA GLU A 4 4.18 -27.76 -37.05
C GLU A 4 5.31 -26.74 -37.25
N LEU A 5 4.98 -25.56 -37.76
CA LEU A 5 5.55 -24.32 -37.25
C LEU A 5 4.42 -23.28 -37.30
N GLU A 6 3.91 -23.00 -36.11
CA GLU A 6 3.08 -21.85 -35.79
C GLU A 6 3.70 -20.59 -36.38
N GLU A 7 2.89 -19.77 -37.05
CA GLU A 7 3.22 -18.38 -37.31
C GLU A 7 3.60 -17.72 -35.99
N PRO A 8 4.81 -17.16 -35.83
CA PRO A 8 5.14 -16.46 -34.61
C PRO A 8 4.25 -15.22 -34.56
N ILE A 9 3.30 -15.24 -33.61
CA ILE A 9 2.69 -14.02 -33.10
C ILE A 9 3.85 -13.24 -32.47
N HIS A 10 4.54 -12.44 -33.28
CA HIS A 10 5.45 -11.42 -32.83
C HIS A 10 4.61 -10.31 -32.19
N LEU A 11 3.97 -10.63 -31.05
CA LEU A 11 3.56 -9.61 -30.09
C LEU A 11 4.84 -9.17 -29.37
N VAL A 12 5.75 -8.56 -30.13
CA VAL A 12 6.80 -7.75 -29.57
C VAL A 12 6.15 -6.41 -29.26
N THR A 13 5.34 -6.38 -28.21
CA THR A 13 5.07 -5.11 -27.53
C THR A 13 6.38 -4.70 -26.87
N PHE A 14 7.23 -4.03 -27.64
CA PHE A 14 8.11 -3.01 -27.08
C PHE A 14 7.19 -1.91 -26.56
N VAL A 15 6.63 -2.13 -25.37
CA VAL A 15 6.23 -1.01 -24.57
C VAL A 15 7.56 -0.47 -24.06
N GLU A 16 8.08 0.56 -24.72
CA GLU A 16 8.87 1.58 -24.03
C GLU A 16 7.92 2.24 -23.02
N THR A 17 7.42 1.47 -22.05
CA THR A 17 6.58 1.99 -20.99
C THR A 17 7.52 2.87 -20.22
N ALA A 18 7.26 4.17 -20.31
CA ALA A 18 7.83 5.21 -19.49
C ALA A 18 8.01 4.72 -18.05
N LEU A 19 9.20 4.21 -17.75
CA LEU A 19 9.76 4.18 -16.41
C LEU A 19 10.83 5.27 -16.46
N GLY A 20 10.37 6.52 -16.57
CA GLY A 20 11.25 7.59 -17.05
C GLY A 20 11.04 8.92 -16.37
N THR A 21 9.82 9.24 -15.94
CA THR A 21 9.58 10.48 -15.20
C THR A 21 9.65 10.21 -13.71
N LYS A 22 10.20 11.16 -12.95
CA LYS A 22 10.31 11.05 -11.50
C LYS A 22 8.94 11.02 -10.80
N ASP A 23 7.89 11.49 -11.47
CA ASP A 23 6.53 11.60 -10.92
C ASP A 23 5.61 10.41 -11.26
N ALA A 24 6.07 9.44 -12.08
CA ALA A 24 5.40 8.17 -12.37
C ALA A 24 3.91 8.28 -12.77
N LYS A 25 3.47 9.42 -13.30
CA LYS A 25 2.05 9.69 -13.62
C LYS A 25 1.48 8.74 -14.66
N GLU A 26 2.33 8.28 -15.57
CA GLU A 26 2.04 7.26 -16.57
C GLU A 26 1.55 5.94 -15.96
N LEU A 27 1.93 5.65 -14.70
CA LEU A 27 1.53 4.44 -13.99
C LEU A 27 0.27 4.62 -13.14
N LEU A 28 -0.24 5.84 -13.00
CA LEU A 28 -1.30 6.16 -12.04
C LEU A 28 -2.53 5.27 -12.18
N TYR A 29 -3.04 5.10 -13.41
CA TYR A 29 -4.19 4.24 -13.67
C TYR A 29 -3.91 2.78 -13.33
N ALA A 30 -2.74 2.27 -13.72
CA ALA A 30 -2.36 0.89 -13.46
C ALA A 30 -2.23 0.61 -11.96
N TRP A 31 -1.56 1.50 -11.23
CA TRP A 31 -1.40 1.44 -9.78
C TRP A 31 -2.75 1.46 -9.06
N GLN A 32 -3.61 2.43 -9.37
CA GLN A 32 -4.93 2.52 -8.77
C GLN A 32 -5.77 1.28 -9.05
N LYS A 33 -5.75 0.76 -10.28
CA LYS A 33 -6.48 -0.45 -10.66
C LYS A 33 -5.98 -1.68 -9.88
N VAL A 34 -4.68 -1.83 -9.71
CA VAL A 34 -4.08 -2.91 -8.91
C VAL A 34 -4.52 -2.79 -7.46
N VAL A 35 -4.43 -1.61 -6.85
CA VAL A 35 -4.83 -1.41 -5.46
C VAL A 35 -6.32 -1.70 -5.26
N VAL A 36 -7.20 -1.14 -6.10
CA VAL A 36 -8.65 -1.39 -5.98
C VAL A 36 -8.97 -2.88 -6.10
N THR A 37 -8.37 -3.56 -7.09
CA THR A 37 -8.61 -4.99 -7.33
C THR A 37 -8.12 -5.83 -6.16
N THR A 38 -6.88 -5.66 -5.74
CA THR A 38 -6.30 -6.43 -4.62
C THR A 38 -7.08 -6.24 -3.33
N LYS A 39 -7.48 -4.99 -3.00
CA LYS A 39 -8.30 -4.73 -1.80
C LYS A 39 -9.67 -5.38 -1.88
N ALA A 40 -10.30 -5.39 -3.06
CA ALA A 40 -11.60 -6.06 -3.25
C ALA A 40 -11.52 -7.57 -3.01
N PHE A 41 -10.37 -8.19 -3.26
CA PHE A 41 -10.12 -9.63 -3.04
C PHE A 41 -9.36 -9.93 -1.73
N GLY A 42 -9.11 -8.94 -0.87
CA GLY A 42 -8.36 -9.14 0.37
C GLY A 42 -6.90 -9.55 0.18
N LEU A 43 -6.30 -9.19 -0.95
CA LEU A 43 -4.91 -9.49 -1.32
C LEU A 43 -3.98 -8.33 -0.98
N GLN A 44 -2.68 -8.66 -0.84
CA GLN A 44 -1.62 -7.67 -0.76
C GLN A 44 -1.38 -7.02 -2.13
N ALA A 45 -1.06 -5.73 -2.12
CA ALA A 45 -0.68 -4.96 -3.30
C ALA A 45 0.79 -4.60 -3.17
N ILE A 46 1.62 -5.04 -4.11
CA ILE A 46 3.06 -4.77 -4.10
C ILE A 46 3.40 -3.81 -5.24
N ASP A 47 4.04 -2.70 -4.88
CA ASP A 47 4.48 -1.67 -5.82
C ASP A 47 5.74 -2.11 -6.59
N LEU A 48 6.00 -1.45 -7.71
CA LEU A 48 7.12 -1.69 -8.61
C LEU A 48 8.46 -1.28 -7.99
N VAL A 49 9.55 -1.74 -8.60
CA VAL A 49 10.92 -1.38 -8.20
C VAL A 49 11.20 0.11 -8.46
N TYR A 50 12.01 0.73 -7.60
CA TYR A 50 12.64 2.00 -7.90
C TYR A 50 14.06 1.74 -8.37
N ILE A 51 14.35 2.09 -9.63
CA ILE A 51 15.55 1.63 -10.34
C ILE A 51 16.81 2.38 -9.87
N ASP A 52 16.71 3.67 -9.59
CA ASP A 52 17.84 4.48 -9.15
C ASP A 52 18.17 4.18 -7.67
N CYS A 53 19.20 3.36 -7.44
CA CYS A 53 19.61 2.95 -6.10
C CYS A 53 20.35 4.05 -5.32
N GLN A 54 20.77 5.14 -5.98
CA GLN A 54 21.47 6.26 -5.34
C GLN A 54 20.50 7.36 -4.91
N ASP A 55 19.37 7.52 -5.61
CA ASP A 55 18.31 8.49 -5.26
C ASP A 55 17.40 7.98 -4.12
N VAL A 56 17.92 8.02 -2.90
CA VAL A 56 17.20 7.59 -1.68
C VAL A 56 15.98 8.46 -1.40
N GLU A 57 16.03 9.75 -1.72
CA GLU A 57 14.91 10.66 -1.49
C GLU A 57 13.78 10.43 -2.50
N GLY A 58 14.12 10.22 -3.77
CA GLY A 58 13.16 9.80 -4.79
C GLY A 58 12.48 8.47 -4.44
N LEU A 59 13.24 7.50 -3.93
CA LEU A 59 12.68 6.26 -3.40
C LEU A 59 11.69 6.52 -2.26
N ARG A 60 12.07 7.36 -1.28
CA ARG A 60 11.22 7.69 -0.13
C ARG A 60 9.90 8.31 -0.58
N GLN A 61 9.96 9.30 -1.46
CA GLN A 61 8.78 9.97 -1.98
C GLN A 61 7.85 8.98 -2.71
N GLN A 62 8.40 8.15 -3.59
CA GLN A 62 7.61 7.17 -4.35
C GLN A 62 7.02 6.08 -3.43
N ALA A 63 7.79 5.59 -2.44
CA ALA A 63 7.32 4.63 -1.47
C ALA A 63 6.16 5.20 -0.62
N ARG A 64 6.28 6.46 -0.19
CA ARG A 64 5.23 7.17 0.53
C ARG A 64 3.96 7.31 -0.29
N GLU A 65 4.08 7.68 -1.56
CA GLU A 65 2.95 7.77 -2.48
C GLU A 65 2.26 6.42 -2.68
N GLY A 66 3.03 5.35 -2.85
CA GLY A 66 2.51 3.97 -2.93
C GLY A 66 1.75 3.57 -1.66
N ALA A 67 2.32 3.83 -0.48
CA ALA A 67 1.69 3.56 0.81
C ALA A 67 0.37 4.34 0.97
N LEU A 68 0.35 5.62 0.61
CA LEU A 68 -0.85 6.46 0.63
C LEU A 68 -1.94 5.98 -0.33
N MET A 69 -1.56 5.46 -1.50
CA MET A 69 -2.50 4.90 -2.47
C MET A 69 -3.16 3.61 -1.97
N GLY A 70 -2.46 2.87 -1.09
CA GLY A 70 -2.96 1.64 -0.47
C GLY A 70 -2.16 0.38 -0.81
N PHE A 71 -0.98 0.53 -1.44
CA PHE A 71 -0.01 -0.56 -1.53
C PHE A 71 0.41 -1.03 -0.13
N THR A 72 0.71 -2.32 -0.01
CA THR A 72 1.13 -2.96 1.25
C THR A 72 2.64 -3.18 1.33
N GLY A 73 3.37 -2.86 0.25
CA GLY A 73 4.82 -2.93 0.20
C GLY A 73 5.33 -2.53 -1.19
N LYS A 74 6.65 -2.55 -1.34
CA LYS A 74 7.35 -2.21 -2.59
C LYS A 74 8.48 -3.20 -2.85
N GLN A 75 8.69 -3.55 -4.11
CA GLN A 75 9.84 -4.37 -4.50
C GLN A 75 11.14 -3.59 -4.32
N VAL A 76 12.14 -4.23 -3.73
CA VAL A 76 13.48 -3.68 -3.50
C VAL A 76 14.51 -4.46 -4.30
N ILE A 77 15.48 -3.76 -4.89
CA ILE A 77 16.54 -4.36 -5.71
C ILE A 77 17.93 -4.17 -5.11
N HIS A 78 18.06 -3.36 -4.06
CA HIS A 78 19.32 -3.11 -3.38
C HIS A 78 19.15 -3.01 -1.85
N PRO A 79 20.09 -3.51 -1.03
CA PRO A 79 19.95 -3.50 0.43
C PRO A 79 19.72 -2.13 1.06
N ASN A 80 20.28 -1.05 0.48
CA ASN A 80 20.07 0.32 0.98
C ASN A 80 18.61 0.80 0.88
N GLN A 81 17.76 0.15 0.07
CA GLN A 81 16.35 0.50 -0.11
C GLN A 81 15.47 -0.10 0.98
N ILE A 82 15.91 -1.20 1.62
CA ILE A 82 15.09 -2.00 2.55
C ILE A 82 14.56 -1.14 3.68
N LYS A 83 15.44 -0.44 4.39
CA LYS A 83 15.05 0.37 5.54
C LYS A 83 14.07 1.48 5.14
N VAL A 84 14.36 2.17 4.04
CA VAL A 84 13.54 3.30 3.57
C VAL A 84 12.14 2.83 3.20
N VAL A 85 12.03 1.72 2.46
CA VAL A 85 10.74 1.14 2.12
C VAL A 85 10.00 0.65 3.37
N GLN A 86 10.68 -0.03 4.30
CA GLN A 86 10.03 -0.48 5.54
C GLN A 86 9.50 0.69 6.36
N ASP A 87 10.27 1.77 6.50
CA ASP A 87 9.87 2.95 7.26
C ASP A 87 8.63 3.63 6.65
N GLU A 88 8.53 3.74 5.33
CA GLU A 88 7.38 4.39 4.66
C GLU A 88 6.11 3.53 4.61
N PHE A 89 6.23 2.20 4.62
CA PHE A 89 5.08 1.28 4.65
C PHE A 89 4.66 0.86 6.08
N ALA A 90 5.47 1.15 7.09
CA ALA A 90 5.11 0.92 8.49
C ALA A 90 4.17 2.01 9.02
N PRO A 91 3.17 1.66 9.84
CA PRO A 91 2.34 2.67 10.49
C PRO A 91 3.16 3.43 11.53
N SER A 92 3.03 4.76 11.57
CA SER A 92 3.75 5.57 12.56
C SER A 92 3.27 5.27 14.00
N PRO A 93 4.11 5.47 15.02
CA PRO A 93 3.72 5.29 16.42
C PRO A 93 2.47 6.09 16.81
N GLU A 94 2.34 7.31 16.29
CA GLU A 94 1.17 8.18 16.51
C GLU A 94 -0.08 7.59 15.87
N ARG A 95 0.06 7.01 14.68
CA ARG A 95 -1.05 6.36 13.97
C ARG A 95 -1.50 5.09 14.67
N ILE A 96 -0.57 4.31 15.21
CA ILE A 96 -0.86 3.12 16.03
C ILE A 96 -1.59 3.52 17.31
N LYS A 97 -1.11 4.57 17.99
CA LYS A 97 -1.75 5.10 19.20
C LYS A 97 -3.19 5.56 18.92
N TRP A 98 -3.37 6.39 17.90
CA TRP A 98 -4.71 6.84 17.47
C TRP A 98 -5.65 5.67 17.15
N ALA A 99 -5.16 4.66 16.42
CA ALA A 99 -5.96 3.49 16.07
C ALA A 99 -6.37 2.68 17.32
N THR A 100 -5.45 2.51 18.26
CA THR A 100 -5.69 1.80 19.52
C THR A 100 -6.74 2.53 20.37
N GLU A 101 -6.62 3.84 20.52
CA GLU A 101 -7.57 4.68 21.27
C GLU A 101 -8.95 4.69 20.61
N LEU A 102 -9.03 4.76 19.27
CA LEU A 102 -10.29 4.71 18.53
C LEU A 102 -11.01 3.38 18.74
N ILE A 103 -10.30 2.25 18.68
CA ILE A 103 -10.88 0.92 18.91
C ILE A 103 -11.50 0.84 20.31
N ALA A 104 -10.79 1.31 21.34
CA ALA A 104 -11.29 1.33 22.71
C ALA A 104 -12.55 2.22 22.84
N ALA A 105 -12.50 3.44 22.30
CA ALA A 105 -13.64 4.36 22.33
C ALA A 105 -14.87 3.78 21.61
N PHE A 106 -14.67 3.09 20.49
CA PHE A 106 -15.76 2.45 19.74
C PHE A 106 -16.42 1.35 20.57
N GLN A 107 -15.65 0.53 21.28
CA GLN A 107 -16.19 -0.52 22.15
C GLN A 107 -17.08 0.05 23.27
N GLU A 108 -16.70 1.18 23.85
CA GLU A 108 -17.51 1.87 24.87
C GLU A 108 -18.82 2.41 24.27
N HIS A 109 -18.74 3.03 23.10
CA HIS A 109 -19.91 3.62 22.43
C HIS A 109 -20.89 2.56 21.89
N GLN A 110 -20.37 1.42 21.43
CA GLN A 110 -21.20 0.30 20.99
C GLN A 110 -22.03 -0.27 22.14
N LYS A 111 -21.49 -0.34 23.36
CA LYS A 111 -22.25 -0.74 24.57
C LYS A 111 -23.40 0.21 24.89
N LEU A 112 -23.29 1.48 24.48
CA LEU A 112 -24.32 2.50 24.61
C LEU A 112 -25.30 2.53 23.42
N GLY A 113 -25.19 1.59 22.47
CA GLY A 113 -26.03 1.53 21.27
C GLY A 113 -25.74 2.61 20.23
N LYS A 114 -24.58 3.29 20.30
CA LYS A 114 -24.19 4.34 19.35
C LYS A 114 -23.37 3.75 18.20
N GLY A 115 -23.90 3.83 16.98
CA GLY A 115 -23.21 3.38 15.75
C GLY A 115 -22.24 4.41 15.16
N ALA A 116 -22.33 5.67 15.58
CA ALA A 116 -21.42 6.74 15.19
C ALA A 116 -21.23 7.73 16.36
N PHE A 117 -20.03 8.32 16.47
CA PHE A 117 -19.70 9.28 17.53
C PHE A 117 -18.53 10.18 17.14
N THR A 118 -18.35 11.28 17.87
CA THR A 118 -17.23 12.19 17.65
C THR A 118 -16.01 11.75 18.44
N PHE A 119 -14.85 11.63 17.77
CA PHE A 119 -13.55 11.31 18.34
C PHE A 119 -12.51 12.27 17.78
N HIS A 120 -11.79 13.00 18.66
CA HIS A 120 -10.86 14.07 18.26
C HIS A 120 -11.42 15.04 17.21
N GLY A 121 -12.69 15.43 17.36
CA GLY A 121 -13.35 16.37 16.44
C GLY A 121 -13.79 15.77 15.10
N SER A 122 -13.57 14.47 14.86
CA SER A 122 -14.01 13.76 13.65
C SER A 122 -15.15 12.79 13.96
N MET A 123 -16.11 12.65 13.06
CA MET A 123 -17.16 11.64 13.17
C MET A 123 -16.60 10.26 12.78
N ILE A 124 -16.74 9.29 13.68
CA ILE A 124 -16.27 7.91 13.53
C ILE A 124 -17.46 6.97 13.38
N ASP A 125 -17.29 6.00 12.49
CA ASP A 125 -18.27 4.98 12.13
C ASP A 125 -17.58 3.60 11.94
N MET A 126 -18.33 2.60 11.46
CA MET A 126 -17.81 1.24 11.26
C MET A 126 -16.64 1.16 10.25
N PRO A 127 -16.67 1.83 9.08
CA PRO A 127 -15.50 1.94 8.20
C PRO A 127 -14.23 2.44 8.91
N SER A 128 -14.37 3.49 9.73
CA SER A 128 -13.27 4.09 10.49
C SER A 128 -12.67 3.10 11.49
N LEU A 129 -13.53 2.32 12.17
CA LEU A 129 -13.08 1.23 13.04
C LEU A 129 -12.29 0.16 12.29
N LYS A 130 -12.78 -0.29 11.12
CA LYS A 130 -12.06 -1.29 10.30
C LYS A 130 -10.68 -0.79 9.89
N GLN A 131 -10.56 0.50 9.54
CA GLN A 131 -9.26 1.08 9.23
C GLN A 131 -8.31 1.05 10.44
N ALA A 132 -8.79 1.42 11.63
CA ALA A 132 -8.00 1.35 12.86
C ALA A 132 -7.55 -0.09 13.18
N GLN A 133 -8.43 -1.07 13.03
CA GLN A 133 -8.11 -2.48 13.22
C GLN A 133 -7.02 -2.97 12.26
N ASN A 134 -7.07 -2.56 10.99
CA ASN A 134 -6.04 -2.88 10.01
C ASN A 134 -4.67 -2.31 10.41
N ILE A 135 -4.62 -1.08 10.93
CA ILE A 135 -3.39 -0.44 11.39
C ILE A 135 -2.75 -1.23 12.55
N VAL A 136 -3.54 -1.60 13.56
CA VAL A 136 -3.04 -2.35 14.72
C VAL A 136 -2.59 -3.77 14.32
N THR A 137 -3.33 -4.41 13.41
CA THR A 137 -2.96 -5.74 12.86
C THR A 137 -1.63 -5.67 12.10
N MET A 138 -1.44 -4.62 11.30
CA MET A 138 -0.19 -4.40 10.56
C MET A 138 0.99 -4.16 11.52
N ALA A 139 0.81 -3.31 12.53
CA ALA A 139 1.85 -3.03 13.52
C ALA A 139 2.29 -4.29 14.30
N SER A 140 1.34 -5.10 14.76
CA SER A 140 1.65 -6.35 15.49
C SER A 140 2.36 -7.38 14.61
N THR A 141 2.02 -7.46 13.32
CA THR A 141 2.70 -8.37 12.36
C THR A 141 4.16 -7.97 12.12
N VAL A 142 4.47 -6.68 12.17
CA VAL A 142 5.84 -6.16 11.99
C VAL A 142 6.66 -6.32 13.26
N GLN A 143 6.09 -6.08 14.44
CA GLN A 143 6.78 -6.18 15.73
C GLN A 143 7.04 -7.62 16.19
N GLY A 144 6.28 -8.59 15.69
CA GLY A 144 6.45 -10.02 16.01
C GLY A 144 7.59 -10.73 15.28
N LYS A 145 8.42 -10.00 14.51
CA LYS A 145 9.59 -10.50 13.79
C LYS A 145 10.84 -9.76 14.24
#